data_AF-A0A0B1SXD9-F1
#
_entry.id   AF-A0A0B1SXD9-F1
#
_cell.length_a   1.000
_cell.length_b   1.000
_cell.length_c   1.000
_cell.angle_alpha   90.00
_cell.angle_beta   90.00
_cell.angle_gamma   90.00
#
_symmetry.space_group_name_H-M   'P 1'
#
loop_
_entity.id
_entity.type
_entity.pdbx_description
1 polymer ?
#
loop_
_entity_poly.entity_id
_entity_poly.type
_entity_poly.pdbx_seq_one_letter_code
_entity_poly.pdbx_strand_id
1 'polypeptide(L)'
;MWHTVLFLAFSALLCQGLELLPPCNEPLDMGDECDEEPSIRYHMDAETLTCLAFKYTGCGGNGNNFKSRTHCQLRCIPMDFINCPANTPAVKREDGTSHCDSEHKCPEGSSCVEGFIFGKCCDNEASGEKIY
;
A
#
# COMPACT_ATOMS: atom_id res chain seq x y z
N MET A 1 -31.69 22.05 -25.19
CA MET A 1 -31.35 20.65 -24.83
C MET A 1 -29.83 20.40 -24.75
N TRP A 2 -29.00 21.40 -24.42
CA TRP A 2 -27.53 21.24 -24.27
C TRP A 2 -26.99 21.58 -22.86
N HIS A 3 -27.83 22.05 -21.93
CA HIS A 3 -27.40 22.38 -20.57
C HIS A 3 -27.36 21.19 -19.60
N THR A 4 -28.05 20.08 -19.90
CA THR A 4 -28.03 18.87 -19.07
C THR A 4 -26.77 18.01 -19.29
N VAL A 5 -26.08 18.18 -20.42
CA VAL A 5 -24.89 17.39 -20.76
C VAL A 5 -23.62 17.94 -20.07
N LEU A 6 -23.58 19.24 -19.77
CA LEU A 6 -22.44 19.89 -19.13
C LEU A 6 -22.31 19.59 -17.62
N PHE A 7 -23.41 19.31 -16.92
CA PHE A 7 -23.37 18.97 -15.49
C PHE A 7 -22.87 17.55 -15.22
N LEU A 8 -23.03 16.61 -16.17
CA LEU A 8 -22.56 15.22 -16.02
C LEU A 8 -21.06 15.06 -16.31
N ALA A 9 -20.44 16.02 -17.02
CA ALA A 9 -19.01 15.99 -17.30
C ALA A 9 -18.15 16.58 -16.17
N PHE A 10 -18.74 17.42 -15.30
CA PHE A 10 -18.00 18.10 -14.23
C PHE A 10 -17.79 17.25 -12.97
N SER A 11 -18.55 16.16 -12.77
CA SER A 11 -18.37 15.27 -11.61
C SER A 11 -17.25 14.24 -11.79
N ALA A 12 -16.86 13.92 -13.03
CA ALA A 12 -15.77 12.99 -13.32
C ALA A 12 -14.37 13.66 -13.23
N LEU A 13 -14.32 14.96 -12.97
CA LEU A 13 -13.09 15.73 -12.75
C LEU A 13 -12.72 15.87 -11.27
N LEU A 14 -13.33 15.06 -10.39
CA LEU A 14 -12.92 14.95 -9.00
C LEU A 14 -11.94 13.78 -8.88
N CYS A 15 -10.68 14.08 -9.20
CA CYS A 15 -9.48 13.49 -8.62
C CYS A 15 -9.67 12.07 -8.03
N GLN A 16 -9.59 11.02 -8.85
CA GLN A 16 -9.52 9.65 -8.32
C GLN A 16 -8.15 9.45 -7.67
N GLY A 17 -8.07 9.81 -6.40
CA GLY A 17 -6.97 9.45 -5.52
C GLY A 17 -6.89 7.93 -5.40
N LEU A 18 -5.67 7.42 -5.49
CA LEU A 18 -5.24 6.04 -5.17
C LEU A 18 -6.34 4.97 -5.30
N GLU A 19 -6.84 4.70 -6.50
CA GLU A 19 -7.71 3.54 -6.71
C GLU A 19 -6.87 2.27 -6.66
N LEU A 20 -7.03 1.48 -5.59
CA LEU A 20 -6.46 0.13 -5.53
C LEU A 20 -6.96 -0.68 -6.75
N LEU A 21 -6.07 -1.44 -7.36
CA LEU A 21 -6.43 -2.27 -8.51
C LEU A 21 -7.01 -3.61 -8.05
N PRO A 22 -7.94 -4.22 -8.80
CA PRO A 22 -8.41 -5.56 -8.50
C PRO A 22 -7.28 -6.59 -8.34
N PRO A 23 -7.37 -7.48 -7.33
CA PRO A 23 -8.53 -7.66 -6.44
C PRO A 23 -8.49 -6.79 -5.18
N CYS A 24 -7.50 -5.90 -5.03
CA CYS A 24 -7.23 -5.18 -3.79
C CYS A 24 -8.25 -4.10 -3.45
N ASN A 25 -9.12 -3.74 -4.39
CA ASN A 25 -10.27 -2.85 -4.18
C ASN A 25 -11.59 -3.60 -3.95
N GLU A 26 -11.59 -4.93 -3.99
CA GLU A 26 -12.79 -5.70 -3.70
C GLU A 26 -13.05 -5.66 -2.18
N PRO A 27 -14.33 -5.65 -1.75
CA PRO A 27 -14.66 -5.61 -0.32
C PRO A 27 -14.19 -6.89 0.39
N LEU A 28 -14.08 -6.84 1.71
CA LEU A 28 -13.94 -8.06 2.52
C LEU A 28 -15.12 -8.99 2.25
N ASP A 29 -14.82 -10.24 1.91
CA ASP A 29 -15.82 -11.27 1.70
C ASP A 29 -15.38 -12.57 2.41
N MET A 30 -16.15 -12.94 3.44
CA MET A 30 -15.88 -14.14 4.24
C MET A 30 -16.20 -15.42 3.49
N GLY A 31 -16.91 -15.34 2.36
CA GLY A 31 -17.43 -16.48 1.62
C GLY A 31 -18.79 -16.95 2.12
N ASP A 32 -19.29 -18.00 1.48
CA ASP A 32 -20.58 -18.62 1.77
C ASP A 32 -20.41 -19.77 2.77
N GLU A 33 -21.49 -20.13 3.46
CA GLU A 33 -21.52 -21.31 4.34
C GLU A 33 -21.43 -22.61 3.51
N CYS A 34 -20.52 -23.50 3.89
CA CYS A 34 -20.29 -24.79 3.22
C CYS A 34 -19.57 -25.78 4.13
N ASP A 35 -19.43 -27.03 3.67
CA ASP A 35 -18.80 -28.14 4.43
C ASP A 35 -17.26 -28.15 4.39
N GLU A 36 -16.63 -27.06 3.93
CA GLU A 36 -15.17 -26.92 3.94
C GLU A 36 -14.68 -26.39 5.30
N GLU A 37 -13.43 -26.73 5.66
CA GLU A 37 -12.84 -26.27 6.90
C GLU A 37 -12.49 -24.77 6.84
N PRO A 38 -12.99 -23.94 7.78
CA PRO A 38 -12.66 -22.52 7.82
C PRO A 38 -11.16 -22.29 8.03
N SER A 39 -10.64 -21.22 7.42
CA SER A 39 -9.22 -20.87 7.55
C SER A 39 -9.01 -19.37 7.76
N ILE A 40 -7.88 -19.00 8.36
CA ILE A 40 -7.46 -17.60 8.44
C ILE A 40 -6.83 -17.19 7.12
N ARG A 41 -7.35 -16.10 6.54
CA ARG A 41 -6.86 -15.46 5.31
C ARG A 41 -6.59 -13.98 5.59
N TYR A 42 -6.05 -13.28 4.61
CA TYR A 42 -5.75 -11.85 4.67
C TYR A 42 -6.42 -11.13 3.51
N HIS A 43 -6.92 -9.93 3.77
CA HIS A 43 -7.49 -9.03 2.75
C HIS A 43 -6.84 -7.66 2.89
N MET A 44 -6.78 -6.89 1.80
CA MET A 44 -6.44 -5.48 1.81
C MET A 44 -7.64 -4.68 2.31
N ASP A 45 -7.46 -3.96 3.40
CA ASP A 45 -8.37 -2.93 3.86
C ASP A 45 -8.02 -1.60 3.18
N ALA A 46 -8.91 -1.12 2.32
CA ALA A 46 -8.67 0.07 1.49
C ALA A 46 -8.67 1.38 2.31
N GLU A 47 -9.33 1.40 3.46
CA GLU A 47 -9.40 2.58 4.34
C GLU A 47 -8.07 2.82 5.04
N THR A 48 -7.47 1.76 5.57
CA THR A 48 -6.20 1.82 6.31
C THR A 48 -4.97 1.43 5.48
N LEU A 49 -5.17 1.07 4.21
CA LEU A 49 -4.13 0.51 3.31
C LEU A 49 -3.33 -0.64 3.95
N THR A 50 -4.01 -1.45 4.75
CA THR A 50 -3.38 -2.50 5.56
C THR A 50 -3.94 -3.88 5.23
N CYS A 51 -3.06 -4.88 5.14
CA CYS A 51 -3.48 -6.27 5.00
C CYS A 51 -3.89 -6.86 6.36
N LEU A 52 -5.20 -7.07 6.57
CA LEU A 52 -5.80 -7.55 7.82
C LEU A 52 -6.27 -9.00 7.71
N ALA A 53 -6.12 -9.75 8.81
CA ALA A 53 -6.56 -11.14 8.89
C ALA A 53 -8.09 -11.24 9.03
N PHE A 54 -8.70 -12.25 8.41
CA PHE A 54 -10.12 -12.57 8.54
C PHE A 54 -10.37 -14.08 8.48
N LYS A 55 -11.54 -14.52 8.95
CA LYS A 55 -11.98 -15.92 8.85
C LYS A 55 -12.69 -16.13 7.50
N TYR A 56 -12.10 -16.93 6.64
CA TYR A 56 -12.71 -17.39 5.39
C TYR A 56 -13.41 -18.73 5.62
N THR A 57 -14.64 -18.87 5.14
CA THR A 57 -15.48 -20.06 5.33
C THR A 57 -14.95 -21.28 4.58
N GLY A 58 -14.21 -21.09 3.50
CA GLY A 58 -13.72 -22.16 2.64
C GLY A 58 -14.28 -22.11 1.22
N CYS A 59 -15.47 -21.51 1.04
CA CYS A 59 -16.18 -21.44 -0.24
C CYS A 59 -16.59 -20.02 -0.63
N GLY A 60 -16.79 -19.79 -1.92
CA GLY A 60 -17.23 -18.51 -2.45
C GLY A 60 -16.18 -17.41 -2.24
N GLY A 61 -16.64 -16.22 -1.89
CA GLY A 61 -15.78 -15.07 -1.66
C GLY A 61 -15.29 -14.41 -2.96
N ASN A 62 -14.28 -13.56 -2.80
CA ASN A 62 -13.68 -12.81 -3.92
C ASN A 62 -12.14 -12.87 -3.89
N GLY A 63 -11.50 -12.12 -4.79
CA GLY A 63 -10.05 -12.17 -4.99
C GLY A 63 -9.23 -11.47 -3.90
N ASN A 64 -9.86 -10.64 -3.04
CA ASN A 64 -9.21 -9.97 -1.91
C ASN A 64 -9.01 -10.95 -0.74
N ASN A 65 -8.39 -12.09 -1.04
CA ASN A 65 -8.26 -13.24 -0.16
C ASN A 65 -6.90 -13.92 -0.37
N PHE A 66 -5.99 -13.71 0.57
CA PHE A 66 -4.61 -14.14 0.49
C PHE A 66 -4.26 -15.10 1.62
N LYS A 67 -3.42 -16.11 1.33
CA LYS A 67 -2.99 -17.12 2.32
C LYS A 67 -2.05 -16.58 3.39
N SER A 68 -1.38 -15.45 3.13
CA SER A 68 -0.46 -14.83 4.07
C SER A 68 -0.51 -13.31 3.95
N ARG A 69 -0.18 -12.63 5.05
CA ARG A 69 -0.06 -11.17 5.10
C ARG A 69 0.90 -10.66 4.03
N THR A 70 2.06 -11.30 3.90
CA THR A 70 3.09 -10.95 2.91
C THR A 70 2.58 -11.02 1.48
N HIS A 71 1.79 -12.04 1.12
CA HIS A 71 1.27 -12.16 -0.24
C HIS A 71 0.26 -11.03 -0.53
N CYS A 72 -0.61 -10.71 0.43
CA CYS A 72 -1.51 -9.57 0.32
C CYS A 72 -0.73 -8.27 0.09
N GLN A 73 0.31 -8.03 0.89
CA GLN A 73 1.10 -6.80 0.83
C GLN A 73 1.84 -6.67 -0.51
N LEU A 74 2.49 -7.74 -0.97
CA LEU A 74 3.16 -7.76 -2.27
C LEU A 74 2.20 -7.54 -3.45
N ARG A 75 0.93 -7.95 -3.31
CA ARG A 75 -0.06 -7.81 -4.38
C ARG A 75 -0.73 -6.43 -4.39
N CYS A 76 -0.93 -5.84 -3.22
CA CYS A 76 -1.86 -4.72 -3.02
C CYS A 76 -1.23 -3.44 -2.52
N ILE A 77 -0.09 -3.49 -1.83
CA ILE A 77 0.62 -2.27 -1.41
C ILE A 77 1.51 -1.83 -2.58
N PRO A 78 1.37 -0.59 -3.08
CA PRO A 78 2.20 -0.13 -4.17
C PRO A 78 3.67 -0.05 -3.73
N MET A 79 4.57 -0.30 -4.68
CA MET A 79 6.01 -0.42 -4.42
C MET A 79 6.67 0.92 -4.04
N ASP A 80 5.96 2.04 -4.20
CA ASP A 80 6.38 3.35 -3.74
C ASP A 80 6.54 3.43 -2.21
N PHE A 81 5.91 2.52 -1.44
CA PHE A 81 6.24 2.29 -0.03
C PHE A 81 7.68 1.83 0.24
N ILE A 82 8.47 1.50 -0.80
CA ILE A 82 9.89 1.15 -0.70
C ILE A 82 10.77 2.24 -1.34
N ASN A 83 10.17 3.24 -2.00
CA ASN A 83 10.90 4.30 -2.66
C ASN A 83 10.96 5.55 -1.78
N CYS A 84 12.01 6.34 -1.97
CA CYS A 84 12.06 7.64 -1.33
C CYS A 84 11.03 8.59 -1.94
N PRO A 85 10.59 9.62 -1.20
CA PRO A 85 9.66 10.62 -1.70
C PRO A 85 10.06 11.19 -3.06
N ALA A 86 9.07 11.49 -3.89
CA ALA A 86 9.25 11.91 -5.29
C ALA A 86 10.08 10.92 -6.14
N ASN A 87 10.12 9.64 -5.77
CA ASN A 87 10.92 8.60 -6.41
C ASN A 87 12.42 8.98 -6.51
N THR A 88 12.91 9.69 -5.49
CA THR A 88 14.32 10.11 -5.42
C THR A 88 15.24 8.91 -5.15
N PRO A 89 16.51 8.98 -5.56
CA PRO A 89 17.48 7.95 -5.22
C PRO A 89 17.69 7.86 -3.71
N ALA A 90 17.84 6.64 -3.19
CA ALA A 90 18.21 6.44 -1.79
C ALA A 90 19.60 7.00 -1.49
N VAL A 91 19.75 7.63 -0.33
CA VAL A 91 21.03 8.13 0.18
C VAL A 91 21.87 6.96 0.62
N LYS A 92 23.10 6.89 0.12
CA LYS A 92 24.05 5.81 0.43
C LYS A 92 25.05 6.25 1.49
N ARG A 93 25.44 5.33 2.35
CA ARG A 93 26.61 5.47 3.24
C ARG A 93 27.91 5.33 2.45
N GLU A 94 29.03 5.56 3.12
CA GLU A 94 30.37 5.38 2.56
C GLU A 94 30.63 3.95 2.04
N ASP A 95 30.01 2.94 2.66
CA ASP A 95 30.08 1.53 2.23
C ASP A 95 29.20 1.21 1.00
N GLY A 96 28.45 2.19 0.49
CA GLY A 96 27.54 2.06 -0.65
C GLY A 96 26.16 1.49 -0.32
N THR A 97 25.88 1.16 0.96
CA THR A 97 24.57 0.67 1.41
C THR A 97 23.61 1.81 1.69
N SER A 98 22.30 1.57 1.52
CA SER A 98 21.21 2.52 1.84
C SER A 98 20.13 1.92 2.74
N HIS A 99 20.29 0.66 3.13
CA HIS A 99 19.38 -0.05 4.03
C HIS A 99 19.45 0.56 5.44
N CYS A 100 18.33 0.82 6.09
CA CYS A 100 18.31 1.28 7.48
C CYS A 100 17.39 0.44 8.36
N ASP A 101 17.79 0.34 9.62
CA ASP A 101 17.11 -0.35 10.71
C ASP A 101 17.63 0.25 12.04
N SER A 102 17.38 -0.42 13.18
CA SER A 102 17.84 0.01 14.50
C SER A 102 19.37 0.05 14.67
N GLU A 103 20.11 -0.75 13.88
CA GLU A 103 21.56 -0.85 13.92
C GLU A 103 22.22 0.04 12.84
N HIS A 104 21.63 0.11 11.66
CA HIS A 104 22.12 0.83 10.49
C HIS A 104 21.50 2.22 10.37
N LYS A 105 22.12 3.21 11.00
CA LYS A 105 21.68 4.62 10.94
C LYS A 105 21.88 5.25 9.56
N CYS A 106 21.04 6.20 9.19
CA CYS A 106 21.17 6.93 7.93
C CYS A 106 22.22 8.05 8.00
N PRO A 107 22.86 8.41 6.87
CA PRO A 107 23.74 9.58 6.79
C PRO A 107 23.06 10.89 7.20
N GLU A 108 23.86 11.89 7.59
CA GLU A 108 23.36 13.22 7.90
C GLU A 108 22.57 13.81 6.72
N GLY A 109 21.44 14.47 7.01
CA GLY A 109 20.53 15.00 5.98
C GLY A 109 19.54 13.96 5.41
N SER A 110 19.56 12.72 5.90
CA SER A 110 18.62 11.68 5.46
C SER A 110 17.93 10.98 6.64
N SER A 111 16.71 10.49 6.40
CA SER A 111 15.89 9.79 7.38
C SER A 111 15.57 8.37 6.92
N CYS A 112 15.34 7.47 7.88
CA CYS A 112 14.94 6.10 7.58
C CYS A 112 13.45 6.05 7.24
N VAL A 113 13.13 5.82 5.98
CA VAL A 113 11.77 5.52 5.55
C VAL A 113 11.60 4.00 5.66
N GLU A 114 10.86 3.58 6.68
CA GLU A 114 10.56 2.16 6.90
C GLU A 114 9.58 1.67 5.83
N GLY A 115 10.09 0.86 4.90
CA GLY A 115 9.28 0.13 3.95
C GLY A 115 8.77 -1.20 4.54
N PHE A 116 8.04 -1.94 3.72
CA PHE A 116 7.44 -3.21 4.16
C PHE A 116 8.47 -4.32 4.47
N ILE A 117 9.58 -4.37 3.73
CA ILE A 117 10.62 -5.42 3.90
C ILE A 117 11.87 -4.87 4.56
N PHE A 118 12.22 -3.62 4.27
CA PHE A 118 13.42 -2.98 4.78
C PHE A 118 13.24 -1.46 4.79
N GLY A 119 13.97 -0.79 5.67
CA GLY A 119 14.09 0.66 5.64
C GLY A 119 15.08 1.12 4.58
N LYS A 120 14.81 2.27 3.95
CA LYS A 120 15.78 2.98 3.11
C LYS A 120 16.06 4.37 3.65
N CYS A 121 17.32 4.78 3.56
CA CYS A 121 17.71 6.16 3.82
C CYS A 121 17.27 7.05 2.67
N CYS A 122 16.40 8.02 2.98
CA CYS A 122 15.83 8.95 2.03
C CYS A 122 16.19 10.38 2.40
N ASP A 123 16.45 11.20 1.40
CA ASP A 123 16.86 12.58 1.58
C ASP A 123 15.71 13.41 2.20
N ASN A 124 16.05 14.23 3.19
CA ASN A 124 15.05 15.04 3.90
C ASN A 124 14.51 16.20 3.03
N GLU A 125 15.30 16.72 2.08
CA GLU A 125 14.87 17.81 1.20
C GLU A 125 13.75 17.35 0.25
N ALA A 126 13.87 16.13 -0.27
CA ALA A 126 12.85 15.51 -1.13
C ALA A 126 11.56 15.14 -0.39
N SER A 127 11.67 14.90 0.93
CA SER A 127 10.55 14.50 1.79
C SER A 127 9.61 15.66 2.14
N GLY A 128 9.96 16.90 1.79
CA GLY A 128 9.09 18.06 1.99
C GLY A 128 8.92 18.47 3.46
N GLU A 129 9.65 17.86 4.40
CA GLU A 129 9.72 18.29 5.80
C GLU A 129 10.59 19.54 5.94
N LYS A 130 10.17 20.66 5.32
CA LYS A 130 10.53 21.97 5.84
C LYS A 130 9.74 22.17 7.13
N ILE A 131 10.39 21.87 8.25
CA ILE A 131 9.90 22.20 9.59
C ILE A 131 9.75 23.73 9.63
N TYR A 132 8.50 24.22 9.70
CA TYR A 132 8.18 25.62 10.05
C TYR A 132 8.20 25.78 11.57
#